data_AF-A0AAV3XPM5-F1
#
_entry.id   AF-A0AAV3XPM5-F1
#
_cell.length_a   1.000
_cell.length_b   1.000
_cell.length_c   1.000
_cell.angle_alpha   90.00
_cell.angle_beta   90.00
_cell.angle_gamma   90.00
#
_symmetry.space_group_name_H-M   'P 1'
#
loop_
_entity.id
_entity.type
_entity.pdbx_description
1 polymer ?
#
loop_
_entity_poly.entity_id
_entity_poly.type
_entity_poly.pdbx_seq_one_letter_code
_entity_poly.pdbx_strand_id
1 'polypeptide(L)'
;MKAPKGTVGIETHHGWLRLRLPRTVTTGSSRYFSLGLQDTPDNRKKAQVIAWDIETDIQGGLLRAMRQLPSQAPSLTRSPQPN
;
A
#
# COMPACT_ATOMS: atom_id res chain seq x y z
N MET A 1 -15.02 -20.49 2.43
CA MET A 1 -13.78 -19.88 1.90
C MET A 1 -13.60 -18.53 2.60
N LYS A 2 -12.51 -18.34 3.36
CA LYS A 2 -12.30 -17.12 4.16
C LYS A 2 -11.50 -16.12 3.31
N ALA A 3 -12.02 -14.91 3.10
CA ALA A 3 -11.29 -13.84 2.42
C ALA A 3 -9.89 -13.68 3.06
N PRO A 4 -8.82 -13.52 2.26
CA PRO A 4 -7.47 -13.40 2.79
C PRO A 4 -7.41 -12.24 3.79
N LYS A 5 -6.76 -12.48 4.93
CA LYS A 5 -6.56 -11.49 5.99
C LYS A 5 -5.89 -10.26 5.39
N GLY A 6 -6.63 -9.18 5.15
CA GLY A 6 -6.04 -7.96 4.60
C GLY A 6 -6.80 -7.27 3.47
N THR A 7 -7.95 -7.78 3.01
CA THR A 7 -8.67 -7.15 1.90
C THR A 7 -9.15 -5.73 2.20
N VAL A 8 -8.74 -4.78 1.36
CA VAL A 8 -9.16 -3.37 1.40
C VAL A 8 -10.33 -3.19 0.43
N GLY A 9 -11.47 -2.74 0.94
CA GLY A 9 -12.66 -2.47 0.11
C GLY A 9 -12.69 -1.03 -0.36
N ILE A 10 -13.12 -0.79 -1.61
CA ILE A 10 -13.41 0.58 -2.09
C ILE A 10 -14.91 0.84 -1.88
N GLU A 11 -15.23 1.90 -1.15
CA GLU A 11 -16.59 2.37 -0.94
C GLU A 11 -16.72 3.82 -1.41
N THR A 12 -17.93 4.21 -1.77
CA THR A 12 -18.27 5.60 -2.11
C THR A 12 -19.17 6.17 -1.03
N HIS A 13 -18.85 7.37 -0.54
CA HIS A 13 -19.62 8.08 0.48
C HIS A 13 -19.82 9.54 0.07
N HIS A 14 -21.09 9.95 -0.07
CA HIS A 14 -21.45 11.32 -0.51
C HIS A 14 -20.77 11.75 -1.83
N GLY A 15 -20.53 10.82 -2.75
CA GLY A 15 -19.84 11.09 -4.02
C GLY A 15 -18.31 11.09 -3.94
N TRP A 16 -17.74 10.76 -2.78
CA TRP A 16 -16.29 10.67 -2.54
C TRP A 16 -15.86 9.23 -2.35
N LEU A 17 -14.70 8.87 -2.91
CA LEU A 17 -14.09 7.56 -2.76
C LEU A 17 -13.39 7.46 -1.40
N ARG A 18 -13.67 6.36 -0.71
CA ARG A 18 -13.04 5.98 0.56
C ARG A 18 -12.60 4.53 0.51
N LEU A 19 -11.47 4.24 1.14
CA LEU A 19 -10.97 2.90 1.33
C LEU A 19 -11.38 2.40 2.71
N ARG A 20 -11.86 1.17 2.77
CA ARG A 20 -12.19 0.48 4.01
C ARG A 20 -11.06 -0.46 4.37
N LEU A 21 -10.37 -0.14 5.47
CA LEU A 21 -9.30 -0.98 5.98
C LEU A 21 -9.86 -2.17 6.77
N PRO A 22 -9.24 -3.35 6.66
CA PRO A 22 -9.65 -4.53 7.39
C PRO A 22 -9.32 -4.42 8.88
N ARG A 23 -10.13 -5.07 9.72
CA ARG A 23 -9.94 -5.14 11.19
C ARG A 23 -8.66 -5.87 11.61
N THR A 24 -8.00 -6.57 10.68
CA THR A 24 -6.75 -7.28 10.95
C THR A 24 -5.58 -6.33 11.16
N VAL A 25 -5.65 -5.12 10.61
CA VAL A 25 -4.58 -4.09 10.71
C VAL A 25 -4.96 -2.91 11.59
N THR A 26 -6.25 -2.76 11.87
CA THR A 26 -6.79 -1.74 12.73
C THR A 26 -7.22 -2.42 14.03
N THR A 27 -6.46 -2.20 15.11
CA THR A 27 -6.72 -2.78 16.44
C THR A 27 -8.12 -2.40 16.93
N GLY A 28 -9.12 -3.24 16.63
CA GLY A 28 -10.47 -3.18 17.18
C GLY A 28 -11.54 -2.42 16.38
N SER A 29 -11.22 -1.65 15.32
CA SER A 29 -12.23 -0.87 14.59
C SER A 29 -11.93 -0.73 13.10
N SER A 30 -12.89 -1.06 12.23
CA SER A 30 -12.79 -0.79 10.79
C SER A 30 -12.58 0.71 10.56
N ARG A 31 -11.36 1.08 10.14
CA ARG A 31 -11.03 2.47 9.83
C ARG A 31 -11.27 2.72 8.34
N TYR A 32 -11.89 3.86 8.06
CA TYR A 32 -12.10 4.34 6.70
C TYR A 32 -11.04 5.39 6.40
N PHE A 33 -10.47 5.34 5.21
CA PHE A 33 -9.53 6.32 4.70
C PHE A 33 -10.14 7.01 3.49
N SER A 34 -10.53 8.27 3.65
CA SER A 34 -11.08 9.07 2.56
C SER A 34 -9.95 9.45 1.59
N LEU A 35 -10.09 9.14 0.31
CA LEU A 35 -9.08 9.47 -0.70
C LEU A 35 -9.18 10.94 -1.16
N GLY A 36 -10.26 11.65 -0.81
CA GLY A 36 -10.53 13.00 -1.31
C GLY A 36 -10.79 13.05 -2.82
N LEU A 37 -11.00 11.89 -3.45
CA LEU A 37 -11.29 11.77 -4.87
C LEU A 37 -12.80 11.61 -5.09
N GLN A 38 -13.34 12.27 -6.11
CA GLN A 38 -14.74 12.09 -6.50
C GLN A 38 -14.96 10.73 -7.17
N ASP A 39 -16.17 10.16 -7.03
CA ASP A 39 -16.59 8.90 -7.66
C ASP A 39 -16.65 9.01 -9.19
N THR A 40 -15.50 8.89 -9.82
CA THR A 40 -15.35 8.80 -11.26
C THR A 40 -14.69 7.48 -11.63
N PRO A 41 -14.93 6.93 -12.83
CA PRO A 41 -14.31 5.68 -13.24
C PRO A 41 -12.77 5.75 -13.28
N ASP A 42 -12.20 6.91 -13.58
CA ASP A 42 -10.74 7.14 -13.52
C ASP A 42 -10.23 7.10 -12.07
N ASN A 43 -10.91 7.79 -11.17
CA ASN A 43 -10.53 7.82 -9.77
C ASN A 43 -10.76 6.49 -9.06
N ARG A 44 -11.76 5.70 -9.47
CA ARG A 44 -11.94 4.32 -8.98
C ARG A 44 -10.75 3.44 -9.33
N LYS A 45 -10.17 3.58 -10.53
CA LYS A 45 -8.94 2.86 -10.89
C LYS A 45 -7.79 3.27 -9.97
N LYS A 46 -7.63 4.56 -9.68
CA LYS A 46 -6.62 5.06 -8.73
C LYS A 46 -6.86 4.50 -7.32
N ALA A 47 -8.11 4.52 -6.85
CA ALA A 47 -8.50 3.94 -5.57
C ALA A 47 -8.19 2.44 -5.49
N GLN A 48 -8.38 1.71 -6.59
CA GLN A 48 -8.07 0.29 -6.69
C GLN A 48 -6.58 0.01 -6.62
N VAL A 49 -5.76 0.82 -7.28
CA VAL A 49 -4.29 0.71 -7.20
C VAL A 49 -3.83 0.96 -5.76
N ILE A 50 -4.35 2.00 -5.10
CA ILE A 50 -4.02 2.30 -3.69
C ILE A 50 -4.50 1.17 -2.77
N ALA A 51 -5.69 0.62 -3.00
CA ALA A 51 -6.19 -0.52 -2.25
C ALA A 51 -5.25 -1.73 -2.37
N TRP A 52 -4.80 -2.07 -3.58
CA TRP A 52 -3.85 -3.15 -3.81
C TRP A 52 -2.50 -2.91 -3.15
N ASP A 53 -1.97 -1.70 -3.22
CA ASP A 53 -0.71 -1.33 -2.58
C ASP A 53 -0.77 -1.54 -1.07
N ILE A 54 -1.87 -1.09 -0.44
CA ILE A 54 -2.14 -1.31 0.98
C ILE A 54 -2.31 -2.80 1.27
N GLU A 55 -3.07 -3.55 0.46
CA GLU A 55 -3.21 -5.01 0.64
C GLU A 55 -1.87 -5.73 0.57
N THR A 56 -0.98 -5.33 -0.34
CA THR A 56 0.39 -5.85 -0.48
C THR A 56 1.24 -5.50 0.74
N ASP A 57 1.18 -4.26 1.24
CA ASP A 57 1.93 -3.83 2.43
C ASP A 57 1.49 -4.60 3.69
N ILE A 58 0.17 -4.78 3.84
CA ILE A 58 -0.44 -5.56 4.92
C ILE A 58 -0.02 -7.03 4.88
N GLN A 59 -0.02 -7.65 3.70
CA GLN A 59 0.34 -9.05 3.53
C GLN A 59 1.85 -9.28 3.61
N GLY A 60 2.64 -8.35 3.09
CA GLY A 60 4.10 -8.42 3.06
C GLY A 60 4.76 -8.15 4.41
N GLY A 61 4.03 -7.59 5.39
CA GLY A 61 4.62 -7.17 6.66
C GLY A 61 5.68 -6.06 6.49
N LEU A 62 5.66 -5.34 5.34
CA LEU A 62 6.69 -4.40 4.92
C LEU A 62 6.66 -3.08 5.72
N LEU A 63 5.61 -2.83 6.51
CA LEU A 63 5.66 -1.86 7.61
C LEU A 63 6.83 -2.08 8.60
N ARG A 64 7.45 -3.28 8.61
CA ARG A 64 8.67 -3.55 9.37
C ARG A 64 9.97 -3.37 8.59
N ALA A 65 9.96 -3.45 7.26
CA ALA A 65 11.17 -3.49 6.43
C ALA A 65 11.59 -2.11 5.89
N MET A 66 10.68 -1.15 5.73
CA MET A 66 11.06 0.22 5.35
C MET A 66 11.78 0.99 6.48
N ARG A 67 11.85 0.43 7.71
CA ARG A 67 12.70 0.95 8.79
C ARG A 67 14.16 0.48 8.69
N GLN A 68 14.46 -0.45 7.80
CA GLN A 68 15.79 -1.06 7.63
C GLN A 68 16.15 -1.14 6.14
N LEU A 69 16.28 0.00 5.47
CA LEU A 69 17.12 0.05 4.28
C LEU A 69 18.58 0.07 4.76
N PRO A 70 19.41 -0.96 4.47
CA PRO A 70 20.85 -0.79 4.52
C PRO A 70 21.26 0.17 3.40
N SER A 71 21.86 1.29 3.78
CA SER A 71 22.52 2.26 2.91
C SER A 71 23.73 1.65 2.20
N GLN A 72 23.53 0.68 1.31
CA GLN A 72 24.61 0.19 0.45
C GLN A 72 24.27 0.45 -1.00
N ALA A 73 24.78 1.57 -1.50
CA ALA A 73 25.00 1.79 -2.91
C ALA A 73 26.16 0.89 -3.37
N PRO A 74 26.00 0.05 -4.41
CA PRO A 74 27.13 -0.64 -5.03
C PRO A 74 27.79 0.32 -6.02
N SER A 75 28.86 1.00 -5.60
CA SER A 75 29.79 1.66 -6.53
C SER A 75 30.65 0.61 -7.21
N LEU A 76 30.08 -0.06 -8.20
CA LEU A 76 30.79 -0.98 -9.09
C LEU A 76 31.41 -0.16 -10.23
N THR A 77 32.52 0.52 -9.96
CA THR A 77 33.40 1.02 -11.03
C THR A 77 34.62 0.12 -11.11
N ARG A 78 34.59 -0.70 -12.15
CA ARG A 78 35.63 -1.60 -12.65
C ARG A 78 37.01 -0.91 -12.68
N SER A 79 38.04 -1.62 -12.23
CA SER A 79 39.47 -1.30 -12.34
C SER A 79 39.91 -0.92 -13.77
N PRO A 80 41.07 -0.27 -13.96
CA PRO A 80 42.32 -1.03 -13.97
C PRO A 80 43.51 -0.32 -13.28
N GLN A 81 44.36 -1.14 -12.68
CA GLN A 81 45.74 -0.79 -12.35
C GLN A 81 46.56 -0.71 -13.65
N PRO A 82 47.49 0.24 -13.75
CA PRO A 82 48.79 -0.09 -14.32
C PRO A 82 49.96 0.41 -13.47
N ASN A 83 51.08 -0.33 -13.63
CA ASN A 83 52.42 -0.24 -13.02
C ASN A 83 52.86 1.08 -12.40
#